data_AF-A0A5M8SU60-F1
#
_entry.id   AF-A0A5M8SU60-F1
#
_cell.length_a   1.000
_cell.length_b   1.000
_cell.length_c   1.000
_cell.angle_alpha   90.00
_cell.angle_beta   90.00
_cell.angle_gamma   90.00
#
_symmetry.space_group_name_H-M   'P 1'
#
loop_
_entity.id
_entity.type
_entity.pdbx_description
1 polymer ?
#
loop_
_entity_poly.entity_id
_entity_poly.type
_entity_poly.pdbx_seq_one_letter_code
_entity_poly.pdbx_strand_id
1 'polypeptide(L)'
;MAELATCLREGRTPDVVCISEEPHRAAEGALSLARAYCCAPIVLFRATEQTYLQRGWDLEIPPLTPPQEWLEQLARLLAITRVNVAASLDQREKSRVLREEAAATREQSRALRESVATLRERSGQ
;
A
#
# COMPACT_ATOMS: atom_id res chain seq x y z
N MET A 1 -11.75 1.21 20.50
CA MET A 1 -10.33 1.07 20.10
C MET A 1 -9.89 -0.38 20.00
N ALA A 2 -10.16 -1.24 21.00
CA ALA A 2 -9.79 -2.66 20.96
C ALA A 2 -10.38 -3.40 19.73
N GLU A 3 -11.65 -3.17 19.40
CA GLU A 3 -12.31 -3.80 18.24
C GLU A 3 -11.70 -3.42 16.90
N LEU A 4 -11.42 -2.13 16.66
CA LEU A 4 -10.72 -1.67 15.45
C LEU A 4 -9.34 -2.35 15.32
N ALA A 5 -8.62 -2.45 16.44
CA ALA A 5 -7.32 -3.11 16.48
C ALA A 5 -7.43 -4.61 16.16
N THR A 6 -8.43 -5.29 16.71
CA THR A 6 -8.69 -6.70 16.43
C THR A 6 -9.03 -6.90 14.96
N CYS A 7 -9.96 -6.13 14.40
CA CYS A 7 -10.35 -6.23 12.98
C CYS A 7 -9.19 -6.01 12.02
N LEU A 8 -8.31 -5.03 12.28
CA LEU A 8 -7.15 -4.77 11.43
C LEU A 8 -6.05 -5.83 11.60
N ARG A 9 -5.87 -6.38 12.81
CA ARG A 9 -4.91 -7.48 13.07
C ARG A 9 -5.35 -8.81 12.47
N GLU A 10 -6.64 -9.06 12.33
CA GLU A 10 -7.21 -10.24 11.66
C GLU A 10 -6.92 -10.28 10.15
N GLY A 11 -6.17 -9.31 9.61
CA GLY A 11 -5.74 -9.31 8.21
C GLY A 11 -6.80 -8.81 7.24
N ARG A 12 -7.88 -8.20 7.72
CA ARG A 12 -8.84 -7.51 6.86
C ARG A 12 -8.16 -6.27 6.28
N THR A 13 -8.12 -6.16 4.96
CA THR A 13 -7.59 -5.00 4.24
C THR A 13 -8.75 -4.13 3.76
N PRO A 14 -9.15 -3.09 4.51
CA PRO A 14 -10.21 -2.21 4.05
C PRO A 14 -9.78 -1.41 2.81
N ASP A 15 -10.74 -1.08 1.95
CA ASP A 15 -10.53 -0.14 0.84
C ASP A 15 -10.37 1.31 1.35
N VAL A 16 -10.97 1.62 2.51
CA VAL A 16 -10.93 2.93 3.16
C VAL A 16 -11.25 2.78 4.65
N VAL A 17 -10.66 3.64 5.48
CA VAL A 17 -10.98 3.77 6.91
C VAL A 17 -11.63 5.13 7.14
N CYS A 18 -12.89 5.14 7.58
CA CYS A 18 -13.59 6.35 7.97
C CYS A 18 -13.55 6.52 9.49
N ILE A 19 -13.08 7.67 9.94
CA ILE A 19 -13.02 8.04 11.36
C ILE A 19 -13.91 9.26 11.55
N SER A 20 -14.96 9.12 12.35
CA SER A 20 -15.76 10.26 12.80
C SER A 20 -15.21 10.75 14.13
N GLU A 21 -14.79 12.00 14.16
CA GLU A 21 -14.39 12.67 15.39
C GLU A 21 -15.63 12.95 16.25
N GLU A 22 -15.50 12.82 17.56
CA GLU A 22 -16.52 13.23 18.52
C GLU A 22 -15.97 14.37 19.38
N PRO A 23 -16.80 15.34 19.83
CA PRO A 23 -16.33 16.50 20.59
C PRO A 23 -15.54 16.17 21.87
N HIS A 24 -15.76 15.00 22.45
CA HIS A 24 -15.11 14.55 23.69
C HIS A 24 -14.10 13.44 23.48
N ARG A 25 -13.79 13.09 22.23
CA ARG A 25 -12.90 11.99 21.89
C ARG A 25 -12.03 12.35 20.69
N ALA A 26 -10.76 12.60 20.97
CA ALA A 26 -9.76 12.85 19.94
C ALA A 26 -9.61 11.66 18.99
N ALA A 27 -9.43 11.94 17.70
CA ALA A 27 -9.23 10.92 16.68
C ALA A 27 -7.81 10.33 16.65
N GLU A 28 -6.85 10.91 17.40
CA GLU A 28 -5.42 10.54 17.35
C GLU A 28 -5.19 9.05 17.53
N GLY A 29 -5.81 8.44 18.55
CA GLY A 29 -5.64 7.01 18.80
C GLY A 29 -6.14 6.14 17.64
N ALA A 30 -7.26 6.52 17.00
CA ALA A 30 -7.80 5.83 15.84
C ALA A 30 -6.92 6.03 14.60
N LEU A 31 -6.42 7.24 14.39
CA LEU A 31 -5.48 7.57 13.31
C LEU A 31 -4.18 6.79 13.43
N SER A 32 -3.54 6.82 14.59
CA SER A 32 -2.29 6.08 14.84
C SER A 32 -2.49 4.58 14.64
N LEU A 33 -3.62 4.04 15.12
CA LEU A 33 -3.90 2.62 15.01
C LEU A 33 -4.18 2.20 13.55
N ALA A 34 -4.99 2.96 12.82
CA ALA A 34 -5.27 2.69 11.41
C ALA A 34 -3.98 2.72 10.57
N ARG A 35 -3.11 3.72 10.78
CA ARG A 35 -1.81 3.80 10.09
C ARG A 35 -0.84 2.67 10.46
N ALA A 36 -0.88 2.19 11.70
CA ALA A 36 0.00 1.13 12.16
C ALA A 36 -0.35 -0.24 11.54
N TYR A 37 -1.63 -0.48 11.23
CA TYR A 37 -2.10 -1.81 10.82
C TYR A 37 -2.62 -1.89 9.38
N CYS A 38 -2.85 -0.79 8.68
CA CYS A 38 -3.25 -0.83 7.27
C CYS A 38 -2.70 0.33 6.44
N CYS A 39 -2.60 0.09 5.13
CA CYS A 39 -2.20 1.10 4.14
C CYS A 39 -3.40 1.75 3.44
N ALA A 40 -4.62 1.49 3.90
CA ALA A 40 -5.83 2.04 3.32
C ALA A 40 -5.87 3.57 3.51
N PRO A 41 -6.47 4.32 2.56
CA PRO A 41 -6.71 5.73 2.76
C PRO A 41 -7.58 5.96 4.00
N ILE A 42 -7.26 7.00 4.77
CA ILE A 42 -7.98 7.40 5.97
C ILE A 42 -8.75 8.69 5.70
N VAL A 43 -10.05 8.65 5.96
CA VAL A 43 -10.98 9.78 5.86
C VAL A 43 -11.38 10.21 7.26
N LEU A 44 -11.11 11.46 7.61
CA LEU A 44 -11.48 12.05 8.89
C LEU A 44 -12.70 12.96 8.71
N PHE A 45 -13.81 12.62 9.36
CA PHE A 45 -14.95 13.52 9.52
C PHE A 45 -14.72 14.34 10.79
N ARG A 46 -14.42 15.62 10.60
CA ARG A 46 -14.06 16.55 11.68
C ARG A 46 -15.32 17.00 12.43
N ALA A 47 -15.22 17.09 13.74
CA ALA A 47 -16.24 17.63 14.64
C ALA A 47 -15.74 18.84 15.44
N THR A 48 -14.42 19.04 15.52
CA THR A 48 -13.77 20.09 16.30
C THR A 48 -12.67 20.81 15.54
N GLU A 49 -12.38 22.04 15.94
CA GLU A 49 -11.26 22.85 15.42
C GLU A 49 -9.90 22.45 16.04
N GLN A 50 -9.81 21.25 16.64
CA GLN A 50 -8.59 20.82 17.29
C GLN A 50 -7.44 20.68 16.27
N THR A 51 -6.30 21.27 16.61
CA THR A 51 -5.07 21.14 15.82
C THR A 51 -4.39 19.83 16.13
N TYR A 52 -4.20 18.99 15.12
CA TYR A 52 -3.42 17.75 15.23
C TYR A 52 -1.97 18.03 14.84
N LEU A 53 -1.02 17.55 15.65
CA LEU A 53 0.42 17.73 15.41
C LEU A 53 0.93 16.93 14.21
N GLN A 54 0.25 15.84 13.84
CA GLN A 54 0.59 15.00 12.70
C GLN A 54 -0.62 14.81 11.80
N ARG A 55 -0.45 15.10 10.50
CA ARG A 55 -1.48 14.86 9.49
C ARG A 55 -1.52 13.35 9.19
N GLY A 56 -2.39 12.64 9.91
CA GLY A 56 -2.54 11.19 9.81
C GLY A 56 -3.57 10.73 8.79
N TRP A 57 -4.25 11.63 8.08
CA TRP A 57 -5.37 11.34 7.17
C TRP A 57 -5.09 11.79 5.74
N ASP A 58 -5.78 11.16 4.79
CA ASP A 58 -5.67 11.44 3.35
C ASP A 58 -6.78 12.39 2.87
N LEU A 59 -7.95 12.35 3.52
CA LEU A 59 -9.08 13.22 3.25
C LEU A 59 -9.69 13.71 4.56
N GLU A 60 -10.01 15.01 4.62
CA GLU A 60 -10.71 15.64 5.74
C GLU A 60 -12.05 16.17 5.26
N ILE A 61 -13.11 15.83 5.99
CA ILE A 61 -14.47 16.31 5.75
C ILE A 61 -14.86 17.25 6.90
N PRO A 62 -14.97 18.56 6.62
CA PRO A 62 -15.44 19.52 7.62
C PRO A 62 -16.86 19.25 8.13
N PRO A 63 -17.23 19.82 9.29
CA PRO A 63 -18.61 19.84 9.74
C PRO A 63 -19.53 20.49 8.69
N LEU A 64 -20.75 19.98 8.59
CA LEU A 64 -21.80 20.49 7.68
C LEU A 64 -21.48 20.40 6.18
N THR A 65 -20.43 19.67 5.78
CA THR A 65 -20.22 19.34 4.36
C THR A 65 -21.37 18.48 3.83
N PRO A 66 -22.04 18.88 2.72
CA PRO A 66 -23.13 18.12 2.15
C PRO A 66 -22.73 16.68 1.78
N PRO A 67 -23.61 15.68 1.96
CA PRO A 67 -23.35 14.29 1.59
C PRO A 67 -22.83 14.10 0.17
N GLN A 68 -23.41 14.80 -0.79
CA GLN A 68 -23.04 14.70 -2.20
C GLN A 68 -21.57 15.09 -2.40
N GLU A 69 -21.11 16.14 -1.72
CA GLU A 69 -19.76 16.65 -1.89
C GLU A 69 -18.70 15.69 -1.32
N TRP A 70 -18.88 15.23 -0.08
CA TRP A 70 -17.89 14.32 0.51
C TRP A 70 -17.95 12.91 -0.12
N LEU A 71 -19.11 12.47 -0.61
CA LEU A 71 -19.24 11.22 -1.36
C LEU A 71 -18.47 11.27 -2.68
N GLU A 72 -18.53 12.39 -3.40
CA GLU A 72 -17.73 12.58 -4.61
C GLU A 72 -16.23 12.61 -4.32
N GLN A 73 -15.81 13.28 -3.25
CA GLN A 73 -14.41 13.31 -2.82
C GLN A 73 -13.92 11.90 -2.45
N LEU A 74 -14.73 11.13 -1.72
CA LEU A 74 -14.46 9.75 -1.37
C LEU A 74 -14.36 8.86 -2.61
N ALA A 75 -15.27 8.99 -3.57
CA ALA A 75 -15.24 8.23 -4.81
C ALA A 75 -13.96 8.50 -5.61
N ARG A 76 -13.53 9.77 -5.69
CA ARG A 76 -12.26 10.15 -6.33
C ARG A 76 -11.06 9.53 -5.62
N LEU A 77 -11.02 9.57 -4.29
CA LEU A 77 -9.95 8.97 -3.48
C LEU A 77 -9.86 7.45 -3.71
N LEU A 78 -11.01 6.76 -3.70
CA LEU A 78 -11.10 5.32 -3.96
C LEU A 78 -10.66 4.95 -5.38
N ALA A 79 -11.02 5.76 -6.38
CA ALA A 79 -10.58 5.53 -7.75
C ALA A 79 -9.05 5.60 -7.89
N ILE A 80 -8.43 6.65 -7.34
CA ILE A 80 -6.98 6.84 -7.39
C ILE A 80 -6.24 5.71 -6.66
N THR A 81 -6.71 5.36 -5.45
CA THR A 81 -6.07 4.33 -4.64
C THR A 81 -6.14 2.95 -5.30
N ARG A 82 -7.28 2.60 -5.92
CA ARG A 82 -7.41 1.35 -6.69
C ARG A 82 -6.47 1.28 -7.89
N VAL A 83 -6.33 2.37 -8.64
CA VAL A 83 -5.37 2.45 -9.76
C VAL A 83 -3.94 2.24 -9.26
N ASN A 84 -3.56 2.89 -8.15
CA ASN A 84 -2.23 2.75 -7.56
C ASN A 84 -1.94 1.33 -7.05
N VAL A 85 -2.93 0.69 -6.42
CA VAL A 85 -2.81 -0.71 -5.97
C VAL A 85 -2.62 -1.64 -7.17
N ALA A 86 -3.43 -1.50 -8.21
CA ALA A 86 -3.31 -2.32 -9.43
C ALA A 86 -1.94 -2.13 -10.11
N ALA A 87 -1.48 -0.88 -10.26
CA ALA A 87 -0.17 -0.57 -10.82
C ALA A 87 0.99 -1.16 -9.97
N SER A 88 0.87 -1.11 -8.64
CA SER A 88 1.86 -1.69 -7.74
C SER A 88 1.96 -3.21 -7.88
N LEU A 89 0.81 -3.89 -8.00
CA LEU A 89 0.76 -5.34 -8.21
C LEU A 89 1.36 -5.74 -9.55
N ASP A 90 1.00 -5.06 -10.63
CA ASP A 90 1.55 -5.28 -11.97
C ASP A 90 3.08 -5.07 -11.99
N GLN A 91 3.58 -4.00 -11.36
CA GLN A 91 5.01 -3.74 -11.28
C GLN A 91 5.75 -4.82 -10.47
N ARG A 92 5.17 -5.32 -9.38
CA ARG A 92 5.74 -6.42 -8.59
C ARG A 92 5.84 -7.70 -9.40
N GLU A 93 4.81 -8.02 -10.17
CA GLU A 93 4.79 -9.20 -11.03
C GLU A 93 5.83 -9.12 -12.14
N LYS A 94 5.90 -7.99 -12.86
CA LYS A 94 6.95 -7.74 -13.86
C LYS A 94 8.35 -7.87 -13.26
N SER A 95 8.53 -7.33 -12.06
CA SER A 95 9.81 -7.43 -11.34
C SER A 95 10.13 -8.86 -10.91
N ARG A 96 9.13 -9.71 -10.67
CA ARG A 96 9.33 -11.14 -10.38
C ARG A 96 9.82 -11.86 -11.64
N VAL A 97 9.09 -11.72 -12.75
CA VAL A 97 9.43 -12.33 -14.04
C VAL A 97 10.84 -11.96 -14.49
N LEU A 98 11.18 -10.66 -14.47
CA LEU A 98 12.52 -10.21 -14.86
C LEU A 98 13.64 -10.79 -13.99
N ARG A 99 13.39 -11.05 -12.70
CA ARG A 99 14.38 -11.68 -11.82
C ARG A 99 14.58 -13.16 -12.17
N GLU A 100 13.51 -13.86 -12.51
CA GLU A 100 13.55 -15.26 -12.94
C GLU A 100 14.30 -15.40 -14.29
N GLU A 101 13.97 -14.56 -15.28
CA GLU A 101 14.65 -14.52 -16.56
C GLU A 101 16.14 -14.19 -16.43
N ALA A 102 16.48 -13.23 -15.58
CA ALA A 102 17.87 -12.89 -15.29
C ALA A 102 18.62 -14.02 -14.58
N ALA A 103 17.95 -14.79 -13.71
CA ALA A 103 18.55 -15.98 -13.09
C ALA A 103 18.83 -17.06 -14.14
N ALA A 104 17.86 -17.38 -14.98
CA ALA A 104 18.01 -18.37 -16.06
C ALA A 104 19.13 -17.99 -17.05
N THR A 105 19.21 -16.72 -17.44
CA THR A 105 20.25 -16.23 -18.36
C THR A 105 21.65 -16.32 -17.74
N ARG A 106 21.79 -16.04 -16.43
CA ARG A 106 23.06 -16.20 -15.72
C ARG A 106 23.49 -17.66 -15.66
N GLU A 107 22.55 -18.58 -15.43
CA GLU A 107 22.81 -20.02 -15.42
C GLU A 107 23.25 -20.52 -16.80
N GLN A 108 22.53 -20.17 -17.86
CA GLN A 108 22.91 -20.51 -19.24
C GLN A 108 24.29 -19.95 -19.61
N SER A 109 24.57 -18.70 -19.23
CA SER A 109 25.88 -18.08 -19.46
C SER A 109 27.00 -18.81 -18.71
N ARG A 110 26.72 -19.29 -17.50
CA ARG A 110 27.68 -20.08 -16.71
C ARG A 110 27.95 -21.43 -17.37
N ALA A 111 26.91 -22.18 -17.73
CA ALA A 111 27.03 -23.47 -18.40
C ALA A 111 27.78 -23.36 -19.73
N LEU A 112 27.52 -22.30 -20.51
CA LEU A 112 28.23 -22.04 -21.76
C LEU A 112 29.72 -21.75 -21.52
N ARG A 113 30.05 -20.94 -20.51
CA ARG A 113 31.46 -20.66 -20.15
C ARG A 113 32.19 -21.92 -19.70
N GLU A 114 31.55 -22.77 -18.90
CA GLU A 114 32.10 -24.07 -18.46
C GLU A 114 32.31 -25.02 -19.66
N SER A 115 31.36 -25.06 -20.59
CA SER A 115 31.48 -25.84 -21.84
C SER A 115 32.61 -25.35 -22.74
N VAL A 116 32.79 -24.02 -22.87
CA VAL A 116 33.90 -23.44 -23.65
C VAL A 116 35.25 -23.69 -22.98
N ALA A 117 35.33 -23.60 -21.65
CA ALA A 117 36.57 -23.89 -20.92
C ALA A 117 37.03 -25.34 -21.12
N THR A 118 36.11 -26.30 -20.95
CA THR A 118 36.41 -27.74 -21.14
C THR A 118 36.81 -28.07 -22.58
N LEU A 119 36.18 -27.45 -23.60
CA LEU A 119 36.60 -27.62 -24.99
C LEU A 119 38.01 -27.08 -25.26
N ARG A 120 38.36 -25.92 -24.70
CA ARG A 120 39.70 -25.35 -24.84
C ARG A 120 40.78 -26.23 -24.21
N GLU A 121 40.50 -26.80 -23.05
CA GLU A 121 41.40 -27.76 -22.38
C GLU A 121 41.64 -29.01 -23.23
N ARG A 122 40.58 -29.54 -23.90
CA ARG A 122 40.69 -30.71 -24.79
C ARG A 122 41.37 -30.43 -26.12
N SER A 123 41.33 -29.18 -26.59
CA SER A 123 41.90 -28.77 -27.89
C SER A 123 43.37 -28.33 -27.79
N GLY A 124 43.86 -28.08 -26.57
CA GLY A 124 45.24 -27.66 -26.28
C GLY A 124 46.17 -28.78 -25.80
N GLN A 125 45.70 -30.03 -25.81
CA GLN A 125 46.51 -31.26 -25.73
C GLN A 125 46.74 -31.81 -27.13
#